data_AF-A0A162I2F0-F1
#
_entry.id   AF-A0A162I2F0-F1
#
_cell.length_a   1.000
_cell.length_b   1.000
_cell.length_c   1.000
_cell.angle_alpha   90.00
_cell.angle_beta   90.00
_cell.angle_gamma   90.00
#
_symmetry.space_group_name_H-M   'P 1'
#
loop_
_entity.id
_entity.type
_entity.pdbx_description
1 polymer ?
#
loop_
_entity_poly.entity_id
_entity_poly.type
_entity_poly.pdbx_seq_one_letter_code
_entity_poly.pdbx_strand_id
1 'polypeptide(L)'
;MATVIPNLSTLRGMTAGERRLGQRLETLLEDDYTVWYDTPVGRSRRYPDYIILHPGRGLLFLEVKDWKLDTLKQITPRDVEIFTSDGLKTVTNPLQQARQCALTAIKKLQRDEHLQQTSAQHKGKLCFPWGYGVVFPNITRKQWNEAISEEHQELVLPPHRLICRDEMTATADPEVFQEQLWAMFDYAFGDKLTLPQIDRIRWNLFPEIRINAPQQGLFDEGDEADEESEQGSGQGQGSHTGSRAAAESQPDYNAIPDIVRVMDLQQEQLARSMGEGHRVIHGVAGSGKTLILGYRCLHLAQAVTKPILVLCFNITLAARLRSFIAEKGIEEKVQVHHFHKWCGRQLQTYNVDLIPATPELKPWERQVETVVQAVDKEQIPRAQYSAVMIDEGHDFEQDWLALVVQMIDPDTNSLLLLYDDAQSIYKKRSLKFPLSSAGIQARGRTTILKLNYRNTREILSYAYDFAKDFLQAQDADDDHIPLIAPEMAGASGPLPAFRKFDTFNDEAHYIARCIRKWHQNGQPLNNIAVIYGYNWQADTLQRALKREGIPHAWLKDNA
;
A
#
# COMPACT_ATOMS: atom_id res chain seq x y z
N MET A 1 19.42 13.00 6.53
CA MET A 1 19.27 12.72 5.10
C MET A 1 17.79 12.60 4.83
N ALA A 2 17.30 13.28 3.81
CA ALA A 2 15.88 13.28 3.50
C ALA A 2 15.38 11.90 3.09
N THR A 3 14.08 11.72 3.27
CA THR A 3 13.41 10.49 2.91
C THR A 3 12.91 10.56 1.47
N VAL A 4 13.50 9.77 0.56
CA VAL A 4 13.11 9.72 -0.86
C VAL A 4 12.21 8.52 -1.16
N ILE A 5 11.07 8.77 -1.83
CA ILE A 5 10.00 7.80 -2.08
C ILE A 5 9.59 7.82 -3.55
N PRO A 6 9.67 6.69 -4.29
CA PRO A 6 10.34 5.44 -3.93
C PRO A 6 11.85 5.60 -3.70
N ASN A 7 12.49 4.59 -3.10
CA ASN A 7 13.94 4.57 -3.02
C ASN A 7 14.54 4.56 -4.44
N LEU A 8 15.52 5.43 -4.69
CA LEU A 8 16.13 5.63 -6.01
C LEU A 8 16.70 4.35 -6.63
N SER A 9 17.16 3.40 -5.80
CA SER A 9 17.70 2.12 -6.26
C SER A 9 16.65 1.20 -6.90
N THR A 10 15.36 1.42 -6.62
CA THR A 10 14.25 0.60 -7.12
C THR A 10 13.64 1.11 -8.43
N LEU A 11 13.97 2.34 -8.83
CA LEU A 11 13.37 3.00 -9.98
C LEU A 11 14.04 2.59 -11.30
N ARG A 12 13.29 1.86 -12.14
CA ARG A 12 13.66 1.56 -13.54
C ARG A 12 13.12 2.66 -14.46
N GLY A 13 13.90 3.08 -15.47
CA GLY A 13 13.48 4.07 -16.48
C GLY A 13 13.74 5.55 -16.15
N MET A 14 14.31 5.84 -14.98
CA MET A 14 14.74 7.18 -14.58
C MET A 14 15.91 7.68 -15.44
N THR A 15 15.89 8.95 -15.83
CA THR A 15 17.01 9.57 -16.55
C THR A 15 18.23 9.76 -15.64
N ALA A 16 19.40 9.95 -16.26
CA ALA A 16 20.63 10.19 -15.50
C ALA A 16 20.57 11.49 -14.68
N GLY A 17 19.90 12.52 -15.19
CA GLY A 17 19.72 13.79 -14.52
C GLY A 17 18.74 13.74 -13.36
N GLU A 18 17.58 13.10 -13.57
CA GLU A 18 16.61 12.84 -12.51
C GLU A 18 17.28 12.08 -11.35
N ARG A 19 18.02 10.99 -11.66
CA ARG A 19 18.71 10.19 -10.64
C ARG A 19 19.75 11.01 -9.88
N ARG A 20 20.51 11.86 -10.58
CA ARG A 20 21.52 12.72 -9.95
C ARG A 20 20.87 13.70 -8.98
N LEU A 21 19.79 14.37 -9.37
CA LEU A 21 19.06 15.26 -8.46
C LEU A 21 18.52 14.48 -7.25
N GLY A 22 17.92 13.31 -7.46
CA GLY A 22 17.40 12.47 -6.38
C GLY A 22 18.46 12.15 -5.34
N GLN A 23 19.66 11.75 -5.78
CA GLN A 23 20.78 11.48 -4.87
C GLN A 23 21.20 12.72 -4.09
N ARG A 24 21.14 13.92 -4.69
CA ARG A 24 21.45 15.18 -4.00
C ARG A 24 20.38 15.55 -3.00
N LEU A 25 19.11 15.39 -3.35
CA LEU A 25 17.99 15.60 -2.44
C LEU A 25 18.08 14.65 -1.24
N GLU A 26 18.48 13.39 -1.44
CA GLU A 26 18.70 12.43 -0.35
C GLU A 26 19.84 12.86 0.59
N THR A 27 21.00 13.25 0.03
CA THR A 27 22.21 13.51 0.81
C THR A 27 22.31 14.91 1.41
N LEU A 28 21.79 15.94 0.73
CA LEU A 28 21.97 17.35 1.08
C LEU A 28 20.79 17.94 1.85
N LEU A 29 19.67 17.23 1.95
CA LEU A 29 18.52 17.66 2.75
C LEU A 29 18.50 16.99 4.12
N GLU A 30 17.93 17.72 5.08
CA GLU A 30 17.70 17.26 6.45
C GLU A 30 16.65 16.14 6.50
N ASP A 31 16.58 15.45 7.64
CA ASP A 31 15.74 14.25 7.82
C ASP A 31 14.23 14.54 7.91
N ASP A 32 13.83 15.80 8.11
CA ASP A 32 12.44 16.23 8.13
C ASP A 32 11.86 16.51 6.73
N TYR A 33 12.67 16.45 5.68
CA TYR A 33 12.21 16.49 4.31
C TYR A 33 11.69 15.13 3.85
N THR A 34 10.52 15.17 3.20
CA THR A 34 9.97 14.06 2.43
C THR A 34 10.01 14.40 0.95
N VAL A 35 10.64 13.56 0.14
CA VAL A 35 10.82 13.77 -1.30
C VAL A 35 10.10 12.64 -2.04
N TRP A 36 9.07 12.97 -2.80
CA TRP A 36 8.39 12.03 -3.69
C TRP A 36 8.87 12.19 -5.12
N TYR A 37 9.14 11.08 -5.78
CA TYR A 37 9.42 11.02 -7.21
C TYR A 37 8.18 10.50 -7.96
N ASP A 38 7.63 11.29 -8.90
CA ASP A 38 6.44 10.90 -9.67
C ASP A 38 6.81 9.85 -10.72
N THR A 39 6.30 8.63 -10.55
CA THR A 39 6.44 7.55 -11.53
C THR A 39 5.21 7.58 -12.44
N PRO A 40 5.33 7.94 -13.73
CA PRO A 40 4.17 8.11 -14.60
C PRO A 40 3.37 6.79 -14.71
N VAL A 41 2.06 6.84 -14.44
CA VAL A 41 1.16 5.68 -14.62
C VAL A 41 0.37 5.85 -15.92
N GLY A 42 0.63 4.99 -16.91
CA GLY A 42 -0.03 5.05 -18.21
C GLY A 42 0.44 6.21 -19.10
N ARG A 43 -0.48 6.84 -19.85
CA ARG A 43 -0.15 7.85 -20.88
C ARG A 43 -0.10 9.30 -20.36
N SER A 44 -0.32 9.56 -19.08
CA SER A 44 -0.40 10.93 -18.55
C SER A 44 0.41 11.09 -17.25
N ARG A 45 1.34 12.04 -17.25
CA ARG A 45 2.14 12.42 -16.08
C ARG A 45 1.27 13.26 -15.15
N ARG A 46 1.15 12.88 -13.87
CA ARG A 46 0.21 13.51 -12.93
C ARG A 46 0.85 14.68 -12.18
N TYR A 47 2.16 14.61 -11.94
CA TYR A 47 2.95 15.61 -11.23
C TYR A 47 4.30 15.88 -11.94
N PRO A 48 5.06 16.89 -11.49
CA PRO A 48 6.46 17.08 -11.89
C PRO A 48 7.33 15.94 -11.36
N ASP A 49 8.56 15.83 -11.85
CA ASP A 49 9.51 14.77 -11.48
C ASP A 49 9.63 14.59 -9.97
N TYR A 50 9.75 15.69 -9.21
CA TYR A 50 9.85 15.65 -7.76
C TYR A 50 8.83 16.56 -7.07
N ILE A 51 8.27 16.06 -5.97
CA ILE A 51 7.50 16.83 -4.99
C ILE A 51 8.26 16.75 -3.67
N ILE A 52 8.59 17.89 -3.08
CA ILE A 52 9.32 17.99 -1.82
C ILE A 52 8.39 18.59 -0.78
N LEU A 53 8.21 17.93 0.36
CA LEU A 53 7.52 18.44 1.53
C LEU A 53 8.53 18.68 2.64
N HIS A 54 8.53 19.89 3.18
CA HIS A 54 9.14 20.20 4.45
C HIS A 54 8.08 20.75 5.42
N PRO A 55 7.90 20.17 6.61
CA PRO A 55 6.80 20.54 7.50
C PRO A 55 6.76 22.03 7.84
N GLY A 56 7.91 22.69 7.97
CA GLY A 56 7.99 24.13 8.27
C GLY A 56 7.99 25.07 7.06
N ARG A 57 7.95 24.56 5.82
CA ARG A 57 8.11 25.38 4.60
C ARG A 57 7.02 25.11 3.55
N GLY A 58 6.42 23.93 3.55
CA GLY A 58 5.34 23.56 2.63
C GLY A 58 5.81 22.67 1.47
N LEU A 59 5.16 22.82 0.31
CA LEU A 59 5.34 21.95 -0.86
C LEU A 59 6.13 22.62 -2.00
N LEU A 60 7.20 21.97 -2.46
CA LEU A 60 7.98 22.39 -3.61
C LEU A 60 7.89 21.38 -4.75
N PHE A 61 7.67 21.87 -5.97
CA PHE A 61 7.47 21.07 -7.17
C PHE A 61 8.61 21.29 -8.16
N LEU A 62 9.39 20.25 -8.48
CA LEU A 62 10.54 20.37 -9.39
C LEU A 62 10.36 19.55 -10.66
N GLU A 63 10.59 20.19 -11.81
CA GLU A 63 10.70 19.52 -13.10
C GLU A 63 12.18 19.43 -13.51
N VAL A 64 12.64 18.25 -13.93
CA VAL A 64 14.01 17.97 -14.35
C VAL A 64 14.05 17.80 -15.86
N LYS A 65 14.99 18.48 -16.52
CA LYS A 65 15.23 18.29 -17.96
C LYS A 65 16.70 18.03 -18.24
N ASP A 66 17.01 16.84 -18.76
CA ASP A 66 18.35 16.42 -19.19
C ASP A 66 18.90 17.12 -20.44
N TRP A 67 18.36 18.30 -20.76
CA TRP A 67 18.77 19.07 -21.93
C TRP A 67 20.23 19.51 -21.84
N LYS A 68 20.85 19.59 -23.01
CA LYS A 68 22.17 20.18 -23.19
C LYS A 68 22.02 21.50 -23.93
N LEU A 69 22.93 22.44 -23.69
CA LEU A 69 22.81 23.78 -24.27
C LEU A 69 22.83 23.78 -25.81
N ASP A 70 23.60 22.87 -26.41
CA ASP A 70 23.68 22.67 -27.87
C ASP A 70 22.37 22.16 -28.50
N THR A 71 21.51 21.51 -27.70
CA THR A 71 20.18 21.05 -28.15
C THR A 71 19.11 22.13 -28.05
N LEU A 72 19.35 23.20 -27.29
CA LEU A 72 18.39 24.28 -27.07
C LEU A 72 18.53 25.34 -28.17
N LYS A 73 17.52 25.48 -29.03
CA LYS A 73 17.52 26.45 -30.12
C LYS A 73 16.86 27.76 -29.72
N GLN A 74 15.68 27.68 -29.10
CA GLN A 74 14.94 28.85 -28.64
C GLN A 74 14.14 28.51 -27.39
N ILE A 75 14.06 29.46 -26.46
CA ILE A 75 13.21 29.37 -25.28
C ILE A 75 12.35 30.62 -25.18
N THR A 76 11.07 30.42 -24.89
CA THR A 76 10.09 31.46 -24.61
C THR A 76 9.40 31.17 -23.28
N PRO A 77 8.61 32.10 -22.70
CA PRO A 77 7.86 31.82 -21.47
C PRO A 77 6.85 30.67 -21.60
N ARG A 78 6.51 30.24 -22.83
CA ARG A 78 5.53 29.18 -23.09
C ARG A 78 6.12 27.90 -23.64
N ASP A 79 7.01 28.04 -24.62
CA ASP A 79 7.50 26.94 -25.44
C ASP A 79 9.02 26.99 -25.58
N VAL A 80 9.61 25.82 -25.83
CA VAL A 80 11.03 25.61 -26.09
C VAL A 80 11.17 24.82 -27.38
N GLU A 81 11.99 25.32 -28.30
CA GLU A 81 12.44 24.58 -29.48
C GLU A 81 13.73 23.85 -29.15
N ILE A 82 13.70 22.52 -29.24
CA ILE A 82 14.85 21.64 -28.98
C ILE A 82 15.13 20.75 -30.18
N PHE A 83 16.42 20.46 -30.43
CA PHE A 83 16.84 19.43 -31.36
C PHE A 83 16.84 18.06 -30.66
N THR A 84 16.04 17.14 -31.18
CA THR A 84 16.05 15.73 -30.79
C THR A 84 16.65 14.87 -31.90
N SER A 85 16.84 13.57 -31.65
CA SER A 85 17.23 12.59 -32.67
C SER A 85 16.30 12.55 -33.87
N ASP A 86 15.03 12.92 -33.66
CA ASP A 86 13.97 12.91 -34.67
C ASP A 86 13.78 14.28 -35.35
N GLY A 87 14.66 15.25 -35.06
CA GLY A 87 14.64 16.59 -35.63
C GLY A 87 14.24 17.68 -34.63
N LEU A 88 13.82 18.84 -35.16
CA LEU A 88 13.41 19.98 -34.33
C LEU A 88 12.02 19.71 -33.74
N LYS A 89 11.91 19.82 -32.42
CA LYS A 89 10.65 19.61 -31.68
C LYS A 89 10.35 20.81 -30.79
N THR A 90 9.08 21.21 -30.75
CA THR A 90 8.58 22.21 -29.82
C THR A 90 7.94 21.51 -28.62
N VAL A 91 8.37 21.89 -27.42
CA VAL A 91 7.87 21.36 -26.15
C VAL A 91 7.51 22.51 -25.21
N THR A 92 6.65 22.27 -24.23
CA THR A 92 6.28 23.28 -23.23
C THR A 92 7.49 23.68 -22.39
N ASN A 93 7.57 24.97 -22.03
CA ASN A 93 8.57 25.47 -21.09
C ASN A 93 8.48 24.70 -19.76
N PRO A 94 9.61 24.17 -19.25
CA PRO A 94 9.62 23.33 -18.06
C PRO A 94 9.10 24.07 -16.81
N LEU A 95 9.30 25.38 -16.71
CA LEU A 95 8.76 26.18 -15.60
C LEU A 95 7.24 26.31 -15.70
N GLN A 96 6.70 26.49 -16.91
CA GLN A 96 5.26 26.49 -17.13
C GLN A 96 4.66 25.10 -16.84
N GLN A 97 5.34 24.04 -17.25
CA GLN A 97 4.96 22.66 -16.96
C GLN A 97 4.91 22.41 -15.45
N ALA A 98 5.99 22.73 -14.71
CA ALA A 98 6.06 22.60 -13.26
C ALA A 98 4.93 23.38 -12.57
N ARG A 99 4.70 24.64 -12.99
CA ARG A 99 3.62 25.49 -12.46
C ARG A 99 2.24 24.89 -12.71
N GLN A 100 1.96 24.40 -13.91
CA GLN A 100 0.65 23.86 -14.26
C GLN A 100 0.32 22.58 -13.48
N CYS A 101 1.31 21.70 -13.32
CA CYS A 101 1.18 20.52 -12.49
C CYS A 101 0.98 20.89 -11.01
N ALA A 102 1.79 21.82 -10.48
CA ALA A 102 1.65 22.33 -9.12
C ALA A 102 0.25 22.92 -8.87
N LEU A 103 -0.25 23.79 -9.75
CA LEU A 103 -1.60 24.36 -9.64
C LEU A 103 -2.70 23.30 -9.63
N THR A 104 -2.52 22.22 -10.40
CA THR A 104 -3.48 21.10 -10.41
C THR A 104 -3.49 20.37 -9.08
N ALA A 105 -2.32 20.13 -8.48
CA ALA A 105 -2.19 19.55 -7.15
C ALA A 105 -2.79 20.46 -6.07
N ILE A 106 -2.44 21.75 -6.08
CA ILE A 106 -2.89 22.75 -5.10
C ILE A 106 -4.41 22.94 -5.15
N LYS A 107 -5.03 22.98 -6.34
CA LYS A 107 -6.50 23.04 -6.46
C LYS A 107 -7.22 21.84 -5.82
N LYS A 108 -6.59 20.66 -5.79
CA LYS A 108 -7.14 19.50 -5.07
C LYS A 108 -7.00 19.70 -3.57
N LEU A 109 -5.81 20.08 -3.11
CA LEU A 109 -5.52 20.30 -1.68
C LEU A 109 -6.39 21.41 -1.06
N GLN A 110 -6.68 22.47 -1.82
CA GLN A 110 -7.55 23.57 -1.39
C GLN A 110 -9.01 23.15 -1.13
N ARG A 111 -9.44 21.97 -1.58
CA ARG A 111 -10.78 21.44 -1.27
C ARG A 111 -10.88 20.86 0.13
N ASP A 112 -9.75 20.52 0.76
CA ASP A 112 -9.73 19.98 2.11
C ASP A 112 -9.75 21.13 3.13
N GLU A 113 -10.85 21.27 3.87
CA GLU A 113 -11.03 22.33 4.87
C GLU A 113 -9.95 22.33 5.96
N HIS A 114 -9.35 21.18 6.28
CA HIS A 114 -8.30 21.06 7.31
C HIS A 114 -6.92 21.49 6.80
N LEU A 115 -6.78 21.66 5.49
CA LEU A 115 -5.60 22.25 4.86
C LEU A 115 -5.81 23.73 4.53
N GLN A 116 -6.98 24.31 4.84
CA GLN A 116 -7.25 25.72 4.59
C GLN A 116 -6.84 26.62 5.77
N GLN A 117 -6.57 27.89 5.48
CA GLN A 117 -6.40 28.90 6.51
C GLN A 117 -7.71 29.18 7.25
N THR A 118 -7.60 29.36 8.56
CA THR A 118 -8.73 29.70 9.44
C THR A 118 -9.11 31.18 9.38
N SER A 119 -8.24 32.03 8.83
CA SER A 119 -8.48 33.48 8.74
C SER A 119 -9.54 33.81 7.68
N ALA A 120 -10.46 34.71 8.03
CA ALA A 120 -11.56 35.10 7.14
C ALA A 120 -11.08 35.72 5.80
N GLN A 121 -9.91 36.36 5.79
CA GLN A 121 -9.32 37.00 4.59
C GLN A 121 -8.69 36.00 3.60
N HIS A 122 -8.39 34.77 4.03
CA HIS A 122 -7.72 33.76 3.21
C HIS A 122 -8.48 32.42 3.18
N LYS A 123 -9.79 32.45 3.48
CA LYS A 123 -10.67 31.29 3.41
C LYS A 123 -10.57 30.60 2.03
N GLY A 124 -10.37 29.28 2.02
CA GLY A 124 -10.16 28.50 0.80
C GLY A 124 -8.71 28.42 0.31
N LYS A 125 -7.76 29.19 0.88
CA LYS A 125 -6.33 29.07 0.58
C LYS A 125 -5.64 28.12 1.56
N LEU A 126 -4.53 27.52 1.14
CA LEU A 126 -3.78 26.58 1.95
C LEU A 126 -3.15 27.23 3.17
N CYS A 127 -3.07 26.48 4.27
CA CYS A 127 -2.41 26.89 5.51
C CYS A 127 -0.87 26.85 5.46
N PHE A 128 -0.29 26.44 4.33
CA PHE A 128 1.15 26.34 4.11
C PHE A 128 1.55 26.90 2.73
N PRO A 129 2.83 27.29 2.55
CA PRO A 129 3.34 27.79 1.28
C PRO A 129 3.52 26.68 0.24
N TRP A 130 3.60 27.08 -1.03
CA TRP A 130 4.06 26.18 -2.07
C TRP A 130 4.90 26.93 -3.11
N GLY A 131 5.82 26.21 -3.75
CA GLY A 131 6.76 26.74 -4.74
C GLY A 131 6.95 25.78 -5.90
N TYR A 132 7.65 26.22 -6.94
CA TYR A 132 8.00 25.37 -8.07
C TYR A 132 9.27 25.85 -8.76
N GLY A 133 10.00 24.93 -9.36
CA GLY A 133 11.25 25.21 -10.04
C GLY A 133 11.63 24.18 -11.09
N VAL A 134 12.74 24.45 -11.75
CA VAL A 134 13.31 23.64 -12.82
C VAL A 134 14.75 23.27 -12.47
N VAL A 135 15.16 22.08 -12.87
CA VAL A 135 16.54 21.61 -12.70
C VAL A 135 17.14 21.22 -14.05
N PHE A 136 18.30 21.79 -14.37
CA PHE A 136 19.10 21.47 -15.55
C PHE A 136 20.38 20.73 -15.16
N PRO A 137 20.35 19.38 -15.11
CA PRO A 137 21.49 18.56 -14.70
C PRO A 137 22.68 18.56 -15.65
N ASN A 138 22.53 19.05 -16.88
CA ASN A 138 23.60 19.01 -17.88
C ASN A 138 24.06 20.41 -18.35
N ILE A 139 23.55 21.49 -17.74
CA ILE A 139 23.89 22.89 -18.06
C ILE A 139 24.42 23.57 -16.79
N THR A 140 25.54 24.29 -16.87
CA THR A 140 26.05 25.09 -15.73
C THR A 140 25.44 26.48 -15.68
N ARG A 141 25.45 27.12 -14.50
CA ARG A 141 24.99 28.51 -14.34
C ARG A 141 25.74 29.46 -15.26
N LYS A 142 27.05 29.28 -15.38
CA LYS A 142 27.88 30.06 -16.31
C LYS A 142 27.42 29.89 -17.78
N GLN A 143 27.21 28.65 -18.23
CA GLN A 143 26.74 28.37 -19.58
C GLN A 143 25.37 29.00 -19.85
N TRP A 144 24.47 28.96 -18.87
CA TRP A 144 23.14 29.56 -18.97
C TRP A 144 23.22 31.09 -19.08
N ASN A 145 24.03 31.72 -18.23
CA ASN A 145 24.20 33.18 -18.21
C ASN A 145 24.88 33.73 -19.47
N GLU A 146 25.76 32.96 -20.09
CA GLU A 146 26.38 33.33 -21.37
C GLU A 146 25.41 33.18 -22.55
N ALA A 147 24.46 32.24 -22.47
CA ALA A 147 23.52 31.95 -23.55
C ALA A 147 22.32 32.90 -23.58
N ILE A 148 21.87 33.41 -22.43
CA ILE A 148 20.65 34.21 -22.31
C ILE A 148 20.92 35.42 -21.43
N SER A 149 20.63 36.62 -21.94
CA SER A 149 20.73 37.88 -21.18
C SER A 149 19.86 37.86 -19.93
N GLU A 150 20.31 38.51 -18.86
CA GLU A 150 19.62 38.58 -17.56
C GLU A 150 18.14 38.98 -17.67
N GLU A 151 17.80 40.01 -18.46
CA GLU A 151 16.40 40.43 -18.69
C GLU A 151 15.53 39.32 -19.30
N HIS A 152 16.09 38.53 -20.22
CA HIS A 152 15.38 37.39 -20.80
C HIS A 152 15.28 36.22 -19.84
N GLN A 153 16.25 36.03 -18.95
CA GLN A 153 16.17 34.97 -17.93
C GLN A 153 14.97 35.19 -17.02
N GLU A 154 14.77 36.41 -16.51
CA GLU A 154 13.59 36.75 -15.69
C GLU A 154 12.25 36.49 -16.39
N LEU A 155 12.21 36.58 -17.72
CA LEU A 155 11.01 36.29 -18.51
C LEU A 155 10.77 34.78 -18.73
N VAL A 156 11.84 34.01 -18.97
CA VAL A 156 11.70 32.60 -19.39
C VAL A 156 11.92 31.60 -18.26
N LEU A 157 12.97 31.82 -17.45
CA LEU A 157 13.44 30.96 -16.35
C LEU A 157 14.21 31.83 -15.34
N PRO A 158 13.51 32.43 -14.35
CA PRO A 158 14.15 33.26 -13.34
C PRO A 158 15.26 32.52 -12.60
N PRO A 159 16.40 33.16 -12.28
CA PRO A 159 17.53 32.50 -11.63
C PRO A 159 17.16 31.78 -10.33
N HIS A 160 16.29 32.38 -9.51
CA HIS A 160 15.83 31.82 -8.24
C HIS A 160 14.91 30.58 -8.38
N ARG A 161 14.49 30.22 -9.60
CA ARG A 161 13.66 29.04 -9.91
C ARG A 161 14.37 28.00 -10.76
N LEU A 162 15.65 28.18 -11.01
CA LEU A 162 16.46 27.26 -11.80
C LEU A 162 17.61 26.76 -10.94
N ILE A 163 17.83 25.45 -10.88
CA ILE A 163 19.06 24.85 -10.37
C ILE A 163 19.86 24.28 -11.55
N CYS A 164 21.11 24.69 -11.66
CA CYS A 164 22.05 24.23 -12.68
C CYS A 164 22.98 23.12 -12.13
N ARG A 165 23.69 22.46 -13.05
CA ARG A 165 24.56 21.31 -12.76
C ARG A 165 25.59 21.56 -11.66
N ASP A 166 26.22 22.73 -11.68
CA ASP A 166 27.30 23.16 -10.78
C ASP A 166 26.81 23.52 -9.37
N GLU A 167 25.51 23.69 -9.19
CA GLU A 167 24.88 24.02 -7.91
C GLU A 167 24.44 22.78 -7.12
N MET A 168 24.42 21.60 -7.76
CA MET A 168 24.01 20.32 -7.14
C MET A 168 25.10 19.25 -7.25
N THR A 169 26.34 19.62 -6.91
CA THR A 169 27.48 18.68 -6.85
C THR A 169 27.42 17.82 -5.60
N ALA A 170 28.15 16.69 -5.59
CA ALA A 170 28.18 15.80 -4.42
C ALA A 170 28.84 16.44 -3.19
N THR A 171 29.65 17.48 -3.42
CA THR A 171 30.37 18.26 -2.43
C THR A 171 29.76 19.64 -2.22
N ALA A 172 28.55 19.88 -2.75
CA ALA A 172 27.85 21.14 -2.53
C ALA A 172 27.55 21.29 -1.04
N ASP A 173 27.59 22.54 -0.56
CA ASP A 173 27.22 22.84 0.81
C ASP A 173 25.72 22.58 1.01
N PRO A 174 25.32 21.73 1.98
CA PRO A 174 23.91 21.41 2.22
C PRO A 174 23.03 22.64 2.52
N GLU A 175 23.55 23.63 3.24
CA GLU A 175 22.80 24.83 3.61
C GLU A 175 22.55 25.69 2.37
N VAL A 176 23.59 25.91 1.57
CA VAL A 176 23.48 26.67 0.30
C VAL A 176 22.51 26.00 -0.67
N PHE A 177 22.55 24.67 -0.78
CA PHE A 177 21.63 23.93 -1.65
C PHE A 177 20.17 24.03 -1.15
N GLN A 178 19.96 23.99 0.16
CA GLN A 178 18.64 24.21 0.76
C GLN A 178 18.12 25.62 0.53
N GLU A 179 18.96 26.65 0.68
CA GLU A 179 18.60 28.04 0.40
C GLU A 179 18.12 28.24 -1.03
N GLN A 180 18.73 27.56 -2.00
CA GLN A 180 18.28 27.59 -3.40
C GLN A 180 16.87 27.03 -3.57
N LEU A 181 16.54 25.94 -2.87
CA LEU A 181 15.18 25.39 -2.88
C LEU A 181 14.19 26.32 -2.18
N TRP A 182 14.61 26.98 -1.10
CA TRP A 182 13.77 27.94 -0.38
C TRP A 182 13.47 29.19 -1.20
N ALA A 183 14.39 29.63 -2.04
CA ALA A 183 14.20 30.75 -2.94
C ALA A 183 13.12 30.51 -4.01
N MET A 184 12.69 29.25 -4.21
CA MET A 184 11.63 28.89 -5.16
C MET A 184 10.20 29.10 -4.62
N PHE A 185 10.06 29.49 -3.35
CA PHE A 185 8.78 29.80 -2.74
C PHE A 185 8.46 31.30 -2.86
N ASP A 186 7.27 31.61 -3.35
CA ASP A 186 6.83 33.02 -3.49
C ASP A 186 6.49 33.68 -2.14
N TYR A 187 6.21 32.87 -1.11
CA TYR A 187 5.77 33.32 0.20
C TYR A 187 6.31 32.43 1.31
N ALA A 188 6.54 33.02 2.49
CA ALA A 188 6.85 32.29 3.72
C ALA A 188 5.81 32.66 4.79
N PHE A 189 4.98 31.70 5.18
CA PHE A 189 3.93 31.86 6.19
C PHE A 189 3.49 30.50 6.72
N GLY A 190 2.66 30.53 7.77
CA GLY A 190 2.08 29.34 8.37
C GLY A 190 2.98 28.73 9.44
N ASP A 191 2.36 27.92 10.29
CA ASP A 191 3.07 27.12 11.29
C ASP A 191 3.56 25.80 10.68
N LYS A 192 4.41 25.08 11.44
CA LYS A 192 4.86 23.74 11.06
C LYS A 192 3.65 22.82 10.88
N LEU A 193 3.57 22.17 9.72
CA LEU A 193 2.54 21.21 9.40
C LEU A 193 2.50 20.07 10.43
N THR A 194 1.31 19.80 10.93
CA THR A 194 1.05 18.67 11.81
C THR A 194 1.03 17.36 11.00
N LEU A 195 1.35 16.23 11.63
CA LEU A 195 1.19 14.90 11.02
C LEU A 195 -0.21 14.70 10.36
N PRO A 196 -1.34 15.04 11.02
CA PRO A 196 -2.66 15.13 10.39
C PRO A 196 -2.71 15.83 9.02
N GLN A 197 -2.06 17.00 8.92
CA GLN A 197 -2.07 17.79 7.70
C GLN A 197 -1.16 17.16 6.64
N ILE A 198 -0.01 16.60 7.04
CA ILE A 198 0.88 15.86 6.15
C ILE A 198 0.16 14.65 5.55
N ASP A 199 -0.56 13.87 6.35
CA ASP A 199 -1.33 12.72 5.86
C ASP A 199 -2.48 13.13 4.95
N ARG A 200 -3.14 14.26 5.20
CA ARG A 200 -4.14 14.84 4.28
C ARG A 200 -3.51 15.29 2.96
N ILE A 201 -2.32 15.89 2.99
CA ILE A 201 -1.56 16.23 1.77
C ILE A 201 -1.30 14.93 0.99
N ARG A 202 -0.76 13.90 1.64
CA ARG A 202 -0.47 12.60 1.03
C ARG A 202 -1.74 11.95 0.46
N TRP A 203 -2.85 11.93 1.20
CA TRP A 203 -4.15 11.40 0.75
C TRP A 203 -4.64 12.05 -0.55
N ASN A 204 -4.45 13.37 -0.67
CA ASN A 204 -4.90 14.14 -1.82
C ASN A 204 -3.97 13.98 -3.03
N LEU A 205 -2.65 13.95 -2.80
CA LEU A 205 -1.64 13.83 -3.86
C LEU A 205 -1.52 12.40 -4.39
N PHE A 206 -1.62 11.40 -3.53
CA PHE A 206 -1.38 10.00 -3.88
C PHE A 206 -2.64 9.16 -3.61
N PRO A 207 -3.70 9.22 -4.46
CA PRO A 207 -4.89 8.40 -4.26
C PRO A 207 -4.62 6.90 -4.17
N GLU A 208 -3.50 6.45 -4.71
CA GLU A 208 -3.07 5.07 -4.58
C GLU A 208 -3.00 4.66 -3.12
N ILE A 209 -2.38 5.45 -2.21
CA ILE A 209 -2.10 5.11 -0.79
C ILE A 209 -3.34 5.09 0.12
N ARG A 210 -4.51 5.39 -0.45
CA ARG A 210 -5.79 5.41 0.27
C ARG A 210 -6.20 4.00 0.64
N ILE A 211 -6.44 3.79 1.92
CA ILE A 211 -7.09 2.61 2.45
C ILE A 211 -8.59 2.90 2.40
N ASN A 212 -9.24 2.53 1.31
CA ASN A 212 -10.70 2.57 1.25
C ASN A 212 -11.23 1.52 2.25
N ALA A 213 -12.12 1.95 3.14
CA ALA A 213 -12.93 0.99 3.86
C ALA A 213 -13.82 0.30 2.82
N PRO A 214 -13.98 -1.04 2.85
CA PRO A 214 -14.93 -1.68 1.95
C PRO A 214 -16.32 -1.10 2.24
N GLN A 215 -16.85 -0.32 1.29
CA GLN A 215 -18.23 0.14 1.28
C GLN A 215 -19.14 -0.78 0.45
N GLN A 216 -18.66 -1.96 0.08
CA GLN A 216 -19.48 -3.00 -0.51
C GLN A 216 -19.76 -4.08 0.55
N GLY A 217 -21.05 -4.25 0.86
CA GLY A 217 -21.53 -5.31 1.73
C GLY A 217 -21.04 -6.66 1.21
N LEU A 218 -20.48 -7.46 2.11
CA LEU A 218 -19.89 -8.77 1.82
C LEU A 218 -20.93 -9.85 1.43
N PHE A 219 -22.15 -9.46 1.03
CA PHE A 219 -23.26 -10.35 0.71
C PHE A 219 -24.10 -9.70 -0.40
N ASP A 220 -23.55 -9.64 -1.61
CA ASP A 220 -24.39 -9.74 -2.80
C ASP A 220 -24.13 -11.15 -3.35
N GLU A 221 -25.11 -12.03 -3.18
CA GLU A 221 -25.12 -13.35 -3.81
C GLU A 221 -25.27 -13.13 -5.32
N GLY A 222 -24.19 -13.35 -6.06
CA GLY A 222 -24.20 -13.33 -7.51
C GLY A 222 -22.87 -13.87 -8.03
N ASP A 223 -22.96 -14.99 -8.75
CA ASP A 223 -21.90 -15.64 -9.53
C ASP A 223 -21.10 -16.74 -8.81
N GLU A 224 -21.81 -17.81 -8.42
CA GLU A 224 -21.34 -19.18 -8.63
C GLU A 224 -22.37 -19.96 -9.45
N ALA A 225 -22.27 -19.90 -10.78
CA ALA A 225 -22.87 -20.86 -11.69
C ALA A 225 -22.21 -20.78 -13.08
N ASP A 226 -21.16 -21.56 -13.31
CA ASP A 226 -20.79 -22.07 -14.63
C ASP A 226 -20.69 -23.60 -14.46
N GLU A 227 -21.79 -24.31 -14.70
CA GLU A 227 -22.11 -25.05 -15.95
C GLU A 227 -21.56 -26.49 -15.94
N GLU A 228 -22.40 -27.44 -15.50
CA GLU A 228 -22.52 -28.78 -16.09
C GLU A 228 -23.97 -29.26 -15.95
N SER A 229 -24.76 -29.16 -17.03
CA SER A 229 -25.71 -30.20 -17.48
C SER A 229 -26.57 -29.70 -18.65
N GLU A 230 -26.29 -30.23 -19.84
CA GLU A 230 -27.22 -30.24 -20.96
C GLU A 230 -28.42 -31.14 -20.62
N GLN A 231 -29.65 -30.64 -20.84
CA GLN A 231 -30.75 -31.27 -21.60
C GLN A 231 -32.10 -30.63 -21.27
N GLY A 232 -32.87 -30.26 -22.32
CA GLY A 232 -34.34 -30.20 -22.22
C GLY A 232 -35.02 -28.92 -22.67
N SER A 233 -35.37 -28.87 -23.95
CA SER A 233 -36.41 -28.08 -24.63
C SER A 233 -37.54 -27.45 -23.80
N GLY A 234 -37.88 -26.19 -24.11
CA GLY A 234 -39.19 -25.61 -23.79
C GLY A 234 -39.33 -24.14 -24.21
N GLN A 235 -40.15 -23.87 -25.23
CA GLN A 235 -40.51 -22.55 -25.75
C GLN A 235 -41.29 -21.69 -24.73
N GLY A 236 -41.07 -20.37 -24.74
CA GLY A 236 -41.95 -19.41 -24.08
C GLY A 236 -41.55 -17.95 -24.33
N GLN A 237 -42.27 -17.29 -25.23
CA GLN A 237 -42.16 -15.84 -25.55
C GLN A 237 -42.58 -14.96 -24.36
N GLY A 238 -41.94 -13.80 -24.19
CA GLY A 238 -42.40 -12.76 -23.28
C GLY A 238 -41.49 -11.54 -23.23
N SER A 239 -41.83 -10.52 -24.02
CA SER A 239 -41.22 -9.19 -24.08
C SER A 239 -41.30 -8.43 -22.74
N HIS A 240 -40.21 -7.78 -22.33
CA HIS A 240 -40.27 -6.43 -21.77
C HIS A 240 -38.93 -5.68 -21.87
N THR A 241 -38.96 -4.61 -22.66
CA THR A 241 -37.98 -3.55 -22.79
C THR A 241 -37.92 -2.69 -21.53
N GLY A 242 -36.74 -2.48 -20.98
CA GLY A 242 -36.52 -1.57 -19.84
C GLY A 242 -35.05 -1.21 -19.67
N SER A 243 -34.56 -0.30 -20.51
CA SER A 243 -33.24 0.33 -20.37
C SER A 243 -33.13 1.04 -19.02
N ARG A 244 -32.22 0.60 -18.15
CA ARG A 244 -31.74 1.37 -16.99
C ARG A 244 -30.27 1.71 -17.23
N ALA A 245 -30.05 2.95 -17.64
CA ALA A 245 -28.76 3.59 -17.65
C ALA A 245 -28.14 3.53 -16.25
N ALA A 246 -26.93 3.00 -16.16
CA ALA A 246 -26.11 3.01 -14.96
C ALA A 246 -25.79 4.47 -14.59
N ALA A 247 -26.38 4.96 -13.51
CA ALA A 247 -26.00 6.22 -12.91
C ALA A 247 -24.67 6.00 -12.18
N GLU A 248 -23.59 6.52 -12.76
CA GLU A 248 -22.29 6.62 -12.11
C GLU A 248 -22.41 7.43 -10.81
N SER A 249 -22.41 6.75 -9.66
CA SER A 249 -22.35 7.40 -8.36
C SER A 249 -20.96 7.97 -8.14
N GLN A 250 -20.82 9.31 -8.23
CA GLN A 250 -19.61 10.01 -7.84
C GLN A 250 -19.31 9.78 -6.35
N PRO A 251 -18.06 9.49 -5.95
CA PRO A 251 -17.70 9.30 -4.56
C PRO A 251 -17.86 10.61 -3.78
N ASP A 252 -18.54 10.53 -2.63
CA ASP A 252 -18.72 11.63 -1.69
C ASP A 252 -17.37 12.04 -1.07
N TYR A 253 -16.93 13.26 -1.39
CA TYR A 253 -15.64 13.82 -0.95
C TYR A 253 -15.65 14.33 0.49
N ASN A 254 -16.80 14.36 1.18
CA ASN A 254 -16.94 15.00 2.50
C ASN A 254 -16.67 14.08 3.70
N ALA A 255 -16.43 12.78 3.50
CA ALA A 255 -16.09 11.85 4.58
C ALA A 255 -14.62 11.41 4.50
N ILE A 256 -13.68 12.36 4.53
CA ILE A 256 -12.26 12.04 4.80
C ILE A 256 -12.15 11.75 6.31
N PRO A 257 -11.90 10.50 6.72
CA PRO A 257 -11.89 10.12 8.13
C PRO A 257 -10.58 10.56 8.78
N ASP A 258 -10.66 10.83 10.07
CA ASP A 258 -9.52 11.12 10.94
C ASP A 258 -8.44 10.04 10.82
N ILE A 259 -7.43 10.31 9.97
CA ILE A 259 -6.03 9.82 9.97
C ILE A 259 -5.76 8.30 9.84
N VAL A 260 -6.71 7.40 10.09
CA VAL A 260 -6.45 5.94 10.08
C VAL A 260 -6.58 5.31 8.69
N ARG A 261 -6.89 6.09 7.65
CA ARG A 261 -7.09 5.57 6.26
C ARG A 261 -5.97 5.90 5.28
N VAL A 262 -4.88 6.50 5.73
CA VAL A 262 -3.67 6.76 4.92
C VAL A 262 -2.59 5.80 5.39
N MET A 263 -1.94 5.10 4.45
CA MET A 263 -0.74 4.33 4.76
C MET A 263 0.33 5.25 5.35
N ASP A 264 1.00 4.87 6.44
CA ASP A 264 2.07 5.71 7.00
C ASP A 264 3.27 5.82 6.03
N LEU A 265 4.15 6.79 6.25
CA LEU A 265 5.29 7.04 5.35
C LEU A 265 6.29 5.88 5.29
N GLN A 266 6.51 5.17 6.41
CA GLN A 266 7.36 3.97 6.50
C GLN A 266 6.72 2.79 5.78
N GLN A 267 5.42 2.55 5.94
CA GLN A 267 4.69 1.51 5.20
C GLN A 267 4.73 1.76 3.68
N GLU A 268 4.55 3.00 3.26
CA GLU A 268 4.64 3.40 1.85
C GLU A 268 6.06 3.20 1.32
N GLN A 269 7.06 3.65 2.06
CA GLN A 269 8.46 3.41 1.74
C GLN A 269 8.72 1.93 1.61
N LEU A 270 8.35 1.10 2.58
CA LEU A 270 8.58 -0.33 2.51
C LEU A 270 7.94 -0.94 1.27
N ALA A 271 6.67 -0.64 1.00
CA ALA A 271 5.98 -1.16 -0.19
C ALA A 271 6.70 -0.80 -1.51
N ARG A 272 7.17 0.45 -1.65
CA ARG A 272 7.77 0.97 -2.88
C ARG A 272 9.28 0.69 -3.00
N SER A 273 10.01 0.71 -1.89
CA SER A 273 11.49 0.61 -1.83
C SER A 273 12.04 -0.81 -1.68
N MET A 274 11.18 -1.82 -1.51
CA MET A 274 11.64 -3.20 -1.55
C MET A 274 12.29 -3.47 -2.92
N GLY A 275 13.59 -3.73 -2.94
CA GLY A 275 14.30 -4.13 -4.16
C GLY A 275 13.93 -5.55 -4.59
N GLU A 276 14.77 -6.15 -5.42
CA GLU A 276 14.69 -7.57 -5.78
C GLU A 276 15.11 -8.48 -4.61
N GLY A 277 14.91 -9.78 -4.80
CA GLY A 277 15.24 -10.82 -3.81
C GLY A 277 14.11 -11.10 -2.81
N HIS A 278 14.40 -12.01 -1.89
CA HIS A 278 13.47 -12.39 -0.83
C HIS A 278 13.48 -11.36 0.31
N ARG A 279 12.29 -11.02 0.78
CA ARG A 279 12.03 -10.07 1.88
C ARG A 279 11.11 -10.73 2.89
N VAL A 280 11.39 -10.46 4.17
CA VAL A 280 10.52 -10.88 5.27
C VAL A 280 10.10 -9.63 6.02
N ILE A 281 8.81 -9.46 6.24
CA ILE A 281 8.28 -8.42 7.12
C ILE A 281 7.63 -9.11 8.31
N HIS A 282 8.26 -8.94 9.45
CA HIS A 282 7.70 -9.31 10.73
C HIS A 282 7.03 -8.08 11.35
N GLY A 283 5.85 -8.23 11.93
CA GLY A 283 5.22 -7.10 12.59
C GLY A 283 4.10 -7.52 13.51
N VAL A 284 3.82 -6.68 14.49
CA VAL A 284 2.74 -6.92 15.46
C VAL A 284 1.36 -6.93 14.79
N ALA A 285 0.37 -7.48 15.48
CA ALA A 285 -1.02 -7.44 15.05
C ALA A 285 -1.44 -6.01 14.71
N GLY A 286 -2.08 -5.79 13.56
CA GLY A 286 -2.57 -4.45 13.19
C GLY A 286 -1.51 -3.45 12.73
N SER A 287 -0.30 -3.89 12.40
CA SER A 287 0.79 -3.05 11.86
C SER A 287 0.70 -2.74 10.37
N GLY A 288 -0.34 -3.21 9.69
CA GLY A 288 -0.58 -2.92 8.26
C GLY A 288 0.16 -3.82 7.27
N LYS A 289 0.67 -4.99 7.69
CA LYS A 289 1.35 -5.98 6.84
C LYS A 289 0.57 -6.26 5.53
N THR A 290 -0.68 -6.70 5.63
CA THR A 290 -1.56 -6.98 4.47
C THR A 290 -1.67 -5.79 3.51
N LEU A 291 -1.67 -4.55 4.03
CA LEU A 291 -1.68 -3.36 3.18
C LEU A 291 -0.36 -3.24 2.42
N ILE A 292 0.79 -3.33 3.10
CA ILE A 292 2.10 -3.30 2.46
C ILE A 292 2.18 -4.32 1.31
N LEU A 293 1.66 -5.53 1.51
CA LEU A 293 1.59 -6.55 0.46
C LEU A 293 0.73 -6.11 -0.73
N GLY A 294 -0.46 -5.58 -0.49
CA GLY A 294 -1.33 -5.09 -1.56
C GLY A 294 -0.67 -3.98 -2.38
N TYR A 295 -0.02 -3.02 -1.71
CA TYR A 295 0.71 -1.94 -2.36
C TYR A 295 1.96 -2.42 -3.10
N ARG A 296 2.63 -3.45 -2.55
CA ARG A 296 3.75 -4.08 -3.23
C ARG A 296 3.31 -4.71 -4.55
N CYS A 297 2.14 -5.35 -4.59
CA CYS A 297 1.55 -5.87 -5.82
C CYS A 297 1.31 -4.74 -6.83
N LEU A 298 0.74 -3.61 -6.39
CA LEU A 298 0.51 -2.45 -7.25
C LEU A 298 1.80 -1.90 -7.87
N HIS A 299 2.88 -1.84 -7.09
CA HIS A 299 4.19 -1.41 -7.58
C HIS A 299 4.77 -2.41 -8.59
N LEU A 300 4.81 -3.71 -8.24
CA LEU A 300 5.40 -4.74 -9.09
C LEU A 300 4.61 -4.96 -10.39
N ALA A 301 3.28 -4.84 -10.36
CA ALA A 301 2.42 -5.00 -11.53
C ALA A 301 2.79 -4.05 -12.70
N GLN A 302 3.55 -3.00 -12.44
CA GLN A 302 4.01 -2.06 -13.45
C GLN A 302 5.16 -2.61 -14.32
N ALA A 303 5.96 -3.53 -13.79
CA ALA A 303 7.24 -3.95 -14.39
C ALA A 303 7.34 -5.45 -14.70
N VAL A 304 6.34 -6.26 -14.29
CA VAL A 304 6.35 -7.71 -14.48
C VAL A 304 5.77 -8.15 -15.82
N THR A 305 6.32 -9.24 -16.34
CA THR A 305 5.85 -9.91 -17.57
C THR A 305 5.04 -11.16 -17.29
N LYS A 306 5.35 -11.89 -16.20
CA LYS A 306 4.53 -12.99 -15.67
C LYS A 306 3.62 -12.49 -14.54
N PRO A 307 2.53 -13.21 -14.22
CA PRO A 307 1.66 -12.82 -13.11
C PRO A 307 2.41 -12.81 -11.77
N ILE A 308 1.88 -12.04 -10.83
CA ILE A 308 2.24 -12.03 -9.42
C ILE A 308 1.28 -12.96 -8.69
N LEU A 309 1.79 -13.86 -7.86
CA LEU A 309 0.97 -14.72 -7.00
C LEU A 309 0.89 -14.13 -5.60
N VAL A 310 -0.32 -14.03 -5.06
CA VAL A 310 -0.58 -13.71 -3.66
C VAL A 310 -1.23 -14.91 -2.99
N LEU A 311 -0.59 -15.42 -1.95
CA LEU A 311 -1.07 -16.55 -1.14
C LEU A 311 -1.44 -16.07 0.27
N CYS A 312 -2.62 -16.48 0.71
CA CYS A 312 -3.07 -16.33 2.09
C CYS A 312 -3.41 -17.71 2.66
N PHE A 313 -3.43 -17.83 3.98
CA PHE A 313 -4.02 -19.01 4.61
C PHE A 313 -5.55 -18.92 4.71
N ASN A 314 -6.07 -17.74 5.08
CA ASN A 314 -7.50 -17.51 5.31
C ASN A 314 -8.27 -17.13 4.03
N ILE A 315 -9.40 -17.81 3.78
CA ILE A 315 -10.31 -17.57 2.63
C ILE A 315 -10.85 -16.14 2.62
N THR A 316 -11.24 -15.59 3.78
CA THR A 316 -11.80 -14.24 3.90
C THR A 316 -10.77 -13.16 3.58
N LEU A 317 -9.51 -13.38 3.99
CA LEU A 317 -8.39 -12.50 3.67
C LEU A 317 -8.12 -12.51 2.17
N ALA A 318 -8.07 -13.69 1.55
CA ALA A 318 -7.89 -13.82 0.11
C ALA A 318 -9.04 -13.15 -0.68
N ALA A 319 -10.29 -13.27 -0.22
CA ALA A 319 -11.43 -12.57 -0.82
C ALA A 319 -11.30 -11.04 -0.72
N ARG A 320 -10.90 -10.52 0.44
CA ARG A 320 -10.67 -9.09 0.65
C ARG A 320 -9.53 -8.56 -0.22
N LEU A 321 -8.43 -9.29 -0.32
CA LEU A 321 -7.30 -8.91 -1.17
C LEU A 321 -7.69 -8.95 -2.65
N ARG A 322 -8.48 -9.92 -3.11
CA ARG A 322 -9.04 -9.91 -4.49
C ARG A 322 -9.83 -8.65 -4.78
N SER A 323 -10.73 -8.26 -3.88
CA SER A 323 -11.52 -7.02 -4.03
C SER A 323 -10.61 -5.78 -4.09
N PHE A 324 -9.59 -5.70 -3.23
CA PHE A 324 -8.60 -4.62 -3.26
C PHE A 324 -7.82 -4.57 -4.58
N ILE A 325 -7.38 -5.72 -5.10
CA ILE A 325 -6.64 -5.82 -6.36
C ILE A 325 -7.51 -5.39 -7.55
N ALA A 326 -8.78 -5.81 -7.58
CA ALA A 326 -9.74 -5.41 -8.61
C ALA A 326 -10.06 -3.90 -8.55
N GLU A 327 -10.23 -3.33 -7.36
CA GLU A 327 -10.43 -1.89 -7.18
C GLU A 327 -9.26 -1.06 -7.74
N LYS A 328 -8.05 -1.62 -7.71
CA LYS A 328 -6.84 -0.98 -8.24
C LYS A 328 -6.59 -1.27 -9.73
N GLY A 329 -7.43 -2.09 -10.38
CA GLY A 329 -7.36 -2.37 -11.82
C GLY A 329 -6.12 -3.18 -12.25
N ILE A 330 -5.66 -4.09 -11.40
CA ILE A 330 -4.46 -4.93 -11.63
C ILE A 330 -4.74 -6.44 -11.54
N GLU A 331 -6.02 -6.84 -11.58
CA GLU A 331 -6.50 -8.22 -11.47
C GLU A 331 -5.98 -9.15 -12.58
N GLU A 332 -5.71 -8.62 -13.78
CA GLU A 332 -5.10 -9.40 -14.87
C GLU A 332 -3.65 -9.80 -14.57
N LYS A 333 -2.96 -9.04 -13.71
CA LYS A 333 -1.54 -9.21 -13.40
C LYS A 333 -1.30 -9.87 -12.04
N VAL A 334 -2.30 -9.88 -11.16
CA VAL A 334 -2.15 -10.35 -9.78
C VAL A 334 -3.20 -11.41 -9.47
N GLN A 335 -2.72 -12.63 -9.22
CA GLN A 335 -3.55 -13.77 -8.86
C GLN A 335 -3.55 -13.94 -7.34
N VAL A 336 -4.72 -13.81 -6.70
CA VAL A 336 -4.85 -13.94 -5.24
C VAL A 336 -5.65 -15.19 -4.90
N HIS A 337 -5.03 -16.07 -4.10
CA HIS A 337 -5.61 -17.34 -3.68
C HIS A 337 -5.35 -17.61 -2.21
N HIS A 338 -6.23 -18.38 -1.58
CA HIS A 338 -5.80 -19.12 -0.39
C HIS A 338 -4.98 -20.34 -0.84
N PHE A 339 -4.01 -20.78 -0.03
CA PHE A 339 -3.00 -21.76 -0.42
C PHE A 339 -3.58 -23.06 -1.00
N HIS A 340 -4.53 -23.69 -0.32
CA HIS A 340 -5.10 -24.97 -0.75
C HIS A 340 -5.89 -24.88 -2.07
N LYS A 341 -6.64 -23.80 -2.31
CA LYS A 341 -7.28 -23.55 -3.61
C LYS A 341 -6.28 -23.32 -4.73
N TRP A 342 -5.15 -22.68 -4.44
CA TRP A 342 -4.06 -22.60 -5.42
C TRP A 342 -3.52 -23.99 -5.75
N CYS A 343 -3.22 -24.84 -4.76
CA CYS A 343 -2.80 -26.23 -4.99
C CYS A 343 -3.82 -27.00 -5.85
N GLY A 344 -5.11 -26.87 -5.56
CA GLY A 344 -6.17 -27.49 -6.36
C GLY A 344 -6.19 -27.01 -7.81
N ARG A 345 -6.01 -25.71 -8.03
CA ARG A 345 -5.89 -25.15 -9.38
C ARG A 345 -4.66 -25.67 -10.13
N GLN A 346 -3.53 -25.84 -9.45
CA GLN A 346 -2.34 -26.42 -10.08
C GLN A 346 -2.63 -27.84 -10.55
N LEU A 347 -3.23 -28.69 -9.72
CA LEU A 347 -3.57 -30.06 -10.10
C LEU A 347 -4.56 -30.11 -11.28
N GLN A 348 -5.59 -29.26 -11.26
CA GLN A 348 -6.57 -29.16 -12.35
C GLN A 348 -5.93 -28.68 -13.66
N THR A 349 -5.14 -27.60 -13.60
CA THR A 349 -4.53 -26.97 -14.78
C THR A 349 -3.57 -27.91 -15.51
N TYR A 350 -2.81 -28.71 -14.76
CA TYR A 350 -1.82 -29.63 -15.31
C TYR A 350 -2.31 -31.09 -15.36
N ASN A 351 -3.61 -31.31 -15.12
CA ASN A 351 -4.27 -32.62 -15.19
C ASN A 351 -3.51 -33.72 -14.40
N VAL A 352 -3.18 -33.41 -13.15
CA VAL A 352 -2.46 -34.30 -12.23
C VAL A 352 -3.44 -34.98 -11.28
N ASP A 353 -3.46 -36.31 -11.30
CA ASP A 353 -4.27 -37.10 -10.38
C ASP A 353 -3.72 -37.07 -8.96
N LEU A 354 -4.61 -37.02 -7.98
CA LEU A 354 -4.24 -37.11 -6.56
C LEU A 354 -3.56 -38.44 -6.24
N ILE A 355 -2.45 -38.38 -5.50
CA ILE A 355 -1.78 -39.58 -4.96
C ILE A 355 -2.77 -40.43 -4.17
N PRO A 356 -2.62 -41.76 -4.02
CA PRO A 356 -3.57 -42.60 -3.29
C PRO A 356 -3.83 -42.09 -1.85
N ALA A 357 -5.08 -42.20 -1.37
CA ALA A 357 -5.41 -41.82 0.00
C ALA A 357 -4.75 -42.78 1.00
N THR A 358 -4.13 -42.23 2.04
CA THR A 358 -3.62 -43.00 3.19
C THR A 358 -4.35 -42.57 4.47
N PRO A 359 -4.47 -43.43 5.49
CA PRO A 359 -5.10 -43.08 6.77
C PRO A 359 -4.38 -41.95 7.53
N GLU A 360 -3.12 -41.71 7.19
CA GLU A 360 -2.22 -40.78 7.89
C GLU A 360 -2.29 -39.36 7.33
N LEU A 361 -2.67 -39.20 6.05
CA LEU A 361 -2.73 -37.91 5.36
C LEU A 361 -4.15 -37.36 5.34
N LYS A 362 -4.32 -36.15 5.87
CA LYS A 362 -5.59 -35.45 5.72
C LYS A 362 -5.82 -35.05 4.26
N PRO A 363 -7.07 -34.86 3.82
CA PRO A 363 -7.38 -34.54 2.41
C PRO A 363 -6.61 -33.34 1.85
N TRP A 364 -6.41 -32.29 2.65
CA TRP A 364 -5.66 -31.10 2.25
C TRP A 364 -4.14 -31.33 2.23
N GLU A 365 -3.60 -32.10 3.18
CA GLU A 365 -2.18 -32.48 3.20
C GLU A 365 -1.84 -33.33 1.96
N ARG A 366 -2.70 -34.30 1.63
CA ARG A 366 -2.61 -35.13 0.41
C ARG A 366 -2.58 -34.29 -0.87
N GLN A 367 -3.40 -33.24 -0.93
CA GLN A 367 -3.44 -32.34 -2.08
C GLN A 367 -2.11 -31.61 -2.27
N VAL A 368 -1.55 -31.07 -1.19
CA VAL A 368 -0.26 -30.37 -1.24
C VAL A 368 0.87 -31.32 -1.62
N GLU A 369 0.91 -32.50 -1.02
CA GLU A 369 1.93 -33.51 -1.33
C GLU A 369 1.88 -33.96 -2.79
N THR A 370 0.67 -34.08 -3.37
CA THR A 370 0.52 -34.36 -4.81
C THR A 370 1.17 -33.27 -5.66
N VAL A 371 0.97 -32.00 -5.31
CA VAL A 371 1.57 -30.88 -6.05
C VAL A 371 3.09 -30.92 -5.94
N VAL A 372 3.64 -31.17 -4.74
CA VAL A 372 5.10 -31.30 -4.54
C VAL A 372 5.66 -32.40 -5.43
N GLN A 373 5.09 -33.61 -5.40
CA GLN A 373 5.56 -34.73 -6.22
C GLN A 373 5.43 -34.44 -7.73
N ALA A 374 4.39 -33.74 -8.15
CA ALA A 374 4.18 -33.38 -9.55
C ALA A 374 5.16 -32.31 -10.04
N VAL A 375 5.56 -31.37 -9.18
CA VAL A 375 6.63 -30.41 -9.45
C VAL A 375 7.99 -31.10 -9.54
N ASP A 376 8.27 -32.08 -8.67
CA ASP A 376 9.51 -32.86 -8.71
C ASP A 376 9.62 -33.77 -9.94
N LYS A 377 8.47 -34.24 -10.45
CA LYS A 377 8.36 -35.01 -11.70
C LYS A 377 8.27 -34.12 -12.95
N GLU A 378 8.40 -32.80 -12.81
CA GLU A 378 8.28 -31.81 -13.90
C GLU A 378 6.92 -31.84 -14.63
N GLN A 379 5.87 -32.41 -14.02
CA GLN A 379 4.50 -32.38 -14.54
C GLN A 379 3.87 -31.00 -14.34
N ILE A 380 4.21 -30.33 -13.24
CA ILE A 380 3.87 -28.95 -12.96
C ILE A 380 5.15 -28.11 -13.13
N PRO A 381 5.17 -27.12 -14.05
CA PRO A 381 6.36 -26.32 -14.31
C PRO A 381 6.70 -25.42 -13.12
N ARG A 382 7.99 -25.21 -12.91
CA ARG A 382 8.52 -24.23 -11.96
C ARG A 382 8.52 -22.81 -12.57
N ALA A 383 8.88 -21.79 -11.80
CA ALA A 383 9.11 -20.42 -12.31
C ALA A 383 7.89 -19.78 -13.03
N GLN A 384 6.68 -20.03 -12.53
CA GLN A 384 5.42 -19.55 -13.12
C GLN A 384 5.13 -18.07 -12.84
N TYR A 385 5.74 -17.47 -11.80
CA TYR A 385 5.38 -16.12 -11.33
C TYR A 385 6.58 -15.18 -11.26
N SER A 386 6.41 -13.93 -11.70
CA SER A 386 7.45 -12.90 -11.56
C SER A 386 7.64 -12.43 -10.11
N ALA A 387 6.65 -12.67 -9.25
CA ALA A 387 6.82 -12.46 -7.82
C ALA A 387 5.80 -13.28 -7.05
N VAL A 388 6.16 -13.64 -5.82
CA VAL A 388 5.24 -14.30 -4.88
C VAL A 388 5.14 -13.48 -3.60
N MET A 389 3.91 -13.27 -3.14
CA MET A 389 3.60 -12.56 -1.92
C MET A 389 2.83 -13.51 -0.99
N ILE A 390 3.27 -13.67 0.24
CA ILE A 390 2.65 -14.57 1.21
C ILE A 390 2.20 -13.73 2.41
N ASP A 391 0.90 -13.74 2.69
CA ASP A 391 0.33 -13.21 3.94
C ASP A 391 0.06 -14.35 4.93
N GLU A 392 0.13 -14.03 6.23
CA GLU A 392 0.02 -15.02 7.31
C GLU A 392 1.00 -16.19 7.17
N GLY A 393 2.26 -15.90 6.87
CA GLY A 393 3.31 -16.91 6.69
C GLY A 393 3.55 -17.80 7.91
N HIS A 394 3.03 -17.44 9.09
CA HIS A 394 3.08 -18.24 10.31
C HIS A 394 2.14 -19.45 10.29
N ASP A 395 1.17 -19.50 9.38
CA ASP A 395 0.29 -20.66 9.18
C ASP A 395 0.84 -21.66 8.15
N PHE A 396 1.99 -21.39 7.53
CA PHE A 396 2.60 -22.25 6.51
C PHE A 396 3.62 -23.23 7.10
N GLU A 397 3.58 -24.48 6.65
CA GLU A 397 4.59 -25.50 6.96
C GLU A 397 5.83 -25.35 6.03
N GLN A 398 6.97 -25.91 6.44
CA GLN A 398 8.26 -25.78 5.73
C GLN A 398 8.17 -26.20 4.26
N ASP A 399 7.62 -27.39 4.01
CA ASP A 399 7.56 -27.95 2.66
C ASP A 399 6.63 -27.14 1.75
N TRP A 400 5.64 -26.46 2.33
CA TRP A 400 4.73 -25.59 1.59
C TRP A 400 5.45 -24.33 1.13
N LEU A 401 6.25 -23.71 2.01
CA LEU A 401 7.09 -22.58 1.63
C LEU A 401 8.14 -23.00 0.58
N ALA A 402 8.74 -24.18 0.73
CA ALA A 402 9.71 -24.71 -0.24
C ALA A 402 9.08 -24.95 -1.63
N LEU A 403 7.84 -25.44 -1.68
CA LEU A 403 7.07 -25.55 -2.93
C LEU A 403 6.85 -24.17 -3.56
N VAL A 404 6.40 -23.20 -2.77
CA VAL A 404 6.07 -21.86 -3.25
C VAL A 404 7.29 -21.10 -3.77
N VAL A 405 8.45 -21.25 -3.14
CA VAL A 405 9.72 -20.65 -3.60
C VAL A 405 10.10 -21.14 -5.01
N GLN A 406 9.83 -22.40 -5.34
CA GLN A 406 10.10 -22.96 -6.68
C GLN A 406 9.23 -22.37 -7.78
N MET A 407 8.12 -21.70 -7.42
CA MET A 407 7.22 -21.08 -8.39
C MET A 407 7.69 -19.69 -8.83
N ILE A 408 8.70 -19.11 -8.15
CA ILE A 408 9.25 -17.79 -8.45
C ILE A 408 10.17 -17.89 -9.67
N ASP A 409 10.03 -16.94 -10.59
CA ASP A 409 10.93 -16.78 -11.72
C ASP A 409 12.35 -16.41 -11.24
N PRO A 410 13.38 -17.25 -11.50
CA PRO A 410 14.75 -16.99 -11.07
C PRO A 410 15.32 -15.64 -11.53
N ASP A 411 14.86 -15.11 -12.66
CA ASP A 411 15.32 -13.81 -13.20
C ASP A 411 14.86 -12.64 -12.31
N THR A 412 13.72 -12.80 -11.65
CA THR A 412 13.13 -11.78 -10.76
C THR A 412 13.46 -12.04 -9.29
N ASN A 413 13.47 -13.31 -8.91
CA ASN A 413 13.69 -13.83 -7.56
C ASN A 413 12.96 -13.03 -6.46
N SER A 414 11.71 -12.60 -6.74
CA SER A 414 10.98 -11.67 -5.86
C SER A 414 9.99 -12.41 -4.97
N LEU A 415 10.29 -12.43 -3.66
CA LEU A 415 9.42 -12.99 -2.62
C LEU A 415 9.20 -11.97 -1.52
N LEU A 416 7.96 -11.79 -1.09
CA LEU A 416 7.61 -11.10 0.16
C LEU A 416 6.85 -12.04 1.07
N LEU A 417 7.42 -12.34 2.24
CA LEU A 417 6.77 -13.12 3.30
C LEU A 417 6.38 -12.18 4.44
N LEU A 418 5.09 -12.08 4.74
CA LEU A 418 4.57 -11.38 5.91
C LEU A 418 4.33 -12.36 7.05
N TYR A 419 4.72 -11.97 8.27
CA TYR A 419 4.79 -12.89 9.39
C TYR A 419 4.47 -12.22 10.75
N ASP A 420 3.84 -12.95 11.68
CA ASP A 420 3.42 -12.47 13.01
C ASP A 420 3.39 -13.60 14.05
N ASP A 421 4.45 -13.74 14.85
CA ASP A 421 4.54 -14.77 15.90
C ASP A 421 3.44 -14.70 16.95
N ALA A 422 2.94 -13.49 17.27
CA ALA A 422 1.95 -13.32 18.33
C ALA A 422 0.54 -13.80 17.91
N GLN A 423 0.33 -14.06 16.62
CA GLN A 423 -0.95 -14.49 16.04
C GLN A 423 -1.05 -15.98 15.73
N SER A 424 -0.02 -16.77 16.05
CA SER A 424 -0.04 -18.24 15.88
C SER A 424 -1.02 -18.90 16.86
N ILE A 425 -2.31 -18.90 16.49
CA ILE A 425 -3.43 -19.49 17.26
C ILE A 425 -3.71 -20.95 16.85
N TYR A 426 -3.27 -21.37 15.67
CA TYR A 426 -3.31 -22.76 15.22
C TYR A 426 -2.04 -23.47 15.68
N LYS A 427 -2.20 -24.55 16.46
CA LYS A 427 -1.12 -25.33 17.11
C LYS A 427 0.21 -25.40 16.31
N LYS A 428 1.17 -24.54 16.65
CA LYS A 428 2.64 -24.75 16.78
C LYS A 428 3.30 -23.38 17.01
N ARG A 429 4.00 -23.22 18.15
CA ARG A 429 4.86 -22.06 18.45
C ARG A 429 5.85 -21.83 17.31
N SER A 430 5.85 -20.64 16.71
CA SER A 430 6.76 -20.13 15.68
C SER A 430 7.03 -21.10 14.52
N LEU A 431 7.65 -20.64 13.42
CA LEU A 431 8.28 -21.58 12.50
C LEU A 431 9.36 -22.34 13.31
N LYS A 432 9.23 -23.66 13.44
CA LYS A 432 10.21 -24.51 14.15
C LYS A 432 11.47 -24.77 13.33
N PHE A 433 11.62 -24.06 12.21
CA PHE A 433 12.68 -24.24 11.24
C PHE A 433 13.16 -22.87 10.77
N PRO A 434 14.45 -22.73 10.42
CA PRO A 434 14.97 -21.51 9.85
C PRO A 434 14.41 -21.32 8.43
N LEU A 435 13.98 -20.11 8.08
CA LEU A 435 13.40 -19.81 6.75
C LEU A 435 14.33 -20.21 5.58
N SER A 436 15.64 -20.19 5.81
CA SER A 436 16.65 -20.66 4.84
C SER A 436 16.48 -22.13 4.45
N SER A 437 15.96 -22.98 5.34
CA SER A 437 15.69 -24.40 5.04
C SER A 437 14.49 -24.60 4.11
N ALA A 438 13.63 -23.58 3.95
CA ALA A 438 12.58 -23.53 2.94
C ALA A 438 13.04 -22.84 1.63
N GLY A 439 14.34 -22.51 1.52
CA GLY A 439 14.88 -21.78 0.37
C GLY A 439 14.67 -20.26 0.45
N ILE A 440 14.23 -19.72 1.58
CA ILE A 440 13.96 -18.28 1.72
C ILE A 440 15.24 -17.54 2.15
N GLN A 441 15.84 -16.81 1.21
CA GLN A 441 17.11 -16.08 1.38
C GLN A 441 16.90 -14.63 1.84
N ALA A 442 16.44 -14.44 3.08
CA ALA A 442 16.09 -13.11 3.62
C ALA A 442 17.05 -12.59 4.70
N ARG A 443 18.22 -13.22 4.91
CA ARG A 443 19.19 -12.79 5.91
C ARG A 443 19.64 -11.33 5.67
N GLY A 444 19.54 -10.49 6.70
CA GLY A 444 19.80 -9.04 6.61
C GLY A 444 18.75 -8.25 5.81
N ARG A 445 17.63 -8.88 5.43
CA ARG A 445 16.54 -8.30 4.62
C ARG A 445 15.17 -8.47 5.30
N THR A 446 15.20 -8.61 6.62
CA THR A 446 14.02 -8.69 7.48
C THR A 446 13.69 -7.30 8.03
N THR A 447 12.44 -6.87 7.89
CA THR A 447 11.95 -5.62 8.47
C THR A 447 11.00 -5.92 9.62
N ILE A 448 11.12 -5.15 10.70
CA ILE A 448 10.29 -5.26 11.90
C ILE A 448 9.33 -4.07 11.99
N LEU A 449 8.03 -4.32 11.98
CA LEU A 449 6.97 -3.33 12.21
C LEU A 449 6.46 -3.40 13.64
N LYS A 450 6.79 -2.39 14.43
CA LYS A 450 6.39 -2.30 15.83
C LYS A 450 5.07 -1.56 16.04
N LEU A 451 4.71 -0.65 15.14
CA LEU A 451 3.56 0.22 15.30
C LEU A 451 2.24 -0.50 15.05
N ASN A 452 1.29 -0.39 15.99
CA ASN A 452 -0.09 -0.83 15.85
C ASN A 452 -1.00 0.36 15.49
N TYR A 453 -1.72 0.21 14.38
CA TYR A 453 -2.67 1.20 13.86
C TYR A 453 -4.13 0.84 14.09
N ARG A 454 -4.41 -0.37 14.60
CA ARG A 454 -5.76 -0.94 14.70
C ARG A 454 -6.42 -0.68 16.05
N ASN A 455 -5.66 -0.83 17.13
CA ASN A 455 -6.16 -0.88 18.50
C ASN A 455 -5.89 0.44 19.23
N THR A 456 -6.76 0.77 20.18
CA THR A 456 -6.49 1.85 21.13
C THR A 456 -5.38 1.45 22.10
N ARG A 457 -4.80 2.45 22.76
CA ARG A 457 -3.78 2.26 23.80
C ARG A 457 -4.20 1.29 24.88
N GLU A 458 -5.43 1.40 25.32
CA GLU A 458 -5.98 0.67 26.43
C GLU A 458 -6.18 -0.81 26.07
N ILE A 459 -6.68 -1.08 24.85
CA ILE A 459 -6.83 -2.45 24.33
C ILE A 459 -5.46 -3.08 24.12
N LEU A 460 -4.51 -2.34 23.54
CA LEU A 460 -3.17 -2.85 23.27
C LEU A 460 -2.41 -3.16 24.57
N SER A 461 -2.44 -2.24 25.54
CA SER A 461 -1.82 -2.46 26.86
C SER A 461 -2.40 -3.68 27.55
N TYR A 462 -3.73 -3.81 27.56
CA TYR A 462 -4.40 -4.98 28.14
C TYR A 462 -3.99 -6.29 27.46
N ALA A 463 -4.00 -6.32 26.12
CA ALA A 463 -3.61 -7.50 25.37
C ALA A 463 -2.13 -7.87 25.59
N TYR A 464 -1.24 -6.88 25.63
CA TYR A 464 0.19 -7.09 25.89
C TYR A 464 0.45 -7.57 27.33
N ASP A 465 -0.20 -6.95 28.32
CA ASP A 465 -0.09 -7.35 29.73
C ASP A 465 -0.60 -8.77 29.96
N PHE A 466 -1.63 -9.20 29.24
CA PHE A 466 -2.05 -10.60 29.24
C PHE A 466 -1.01 -11.48 28.55
N ALA A 467 -0.60 -11.12 27.32
CA ALA A 467 0.25 -11.96 26.49
C ALA A 467 1.65 -12.19 27.08
N LYS A 468 2.27 -11.20 27.73
CA LYS A 468 3.62 -11.34 28.33
C LYS A 468 3.73 -12.45 29.37
N ASP A 469 2.62 -12.76 30.06
CA ASP A 469 2.59 -13.82 31.08
C ASP A 469 2.52 -15.22 30.46
N PHE A 470 2.10 -15.33 29.19
CA PHE A 470 1.96 -16.60 28.46
C PHE A 470 2.97 -16.77 27.30
N LEU A 471 3.52 -15.68 26.78
CA LEU A 471 4.52 -15.63 25.71
C LEU A 471 5.89 -15.35 26.34
N GLN A 472 6.63 -16.39 26.70
CA GLN A 472 8.03 -16.24 27.07
C GLN A 472 8.84 -15.88 25.82
N ALA A 473 9.54 -14.75 25.84
CA ALA A 473 10.51 -14.40 24.81
C ALA A 473 11.61 -15.47 24.79
N GLN A 474 11.67 -16.27 23.74
CA GLN A 474 12.88 -17.03 23.45
C GLN A 474 13.87 -16.07 22.81
N ASP A 475 15.11 -16.07 23.30
CA ASP A 475 16.23 -15.40 22.66
C ASP A 475 16.41 -16.00 21.27
N ALA A 476 15.98 -15.26 20.25
CA ALA A 476 16.08 -15.67 18.86
C ALA A 476 17.49 -15.34 18.34
N ASP A 477 18.21 -16.36 17.87
CA ASP A 477 19.43 -16.23 17.08
C ASP A 477 19.12 -15.54 15.72
N ASP A 478 20.12 -15.08 14.98
CA ASP A 478 19.99 -14.31 13.72
C ASP A 478 19.11 -14.98 12.61
N ASP A 479 18.88 -16.30 12.73
CA ASP A 479 18.03 -17.13 11.86
C ASP A 479 16.59 -17.35 12.40
N HIS A 480 16.28 -16.81 13.59
CA HIS A 480 14.97 -16.88 14.25
C HIS A 480 14.39 -15.46 14.40
N ILE A 481 13.06 -15.36 14.38
CA ILE A 481 12.36 -14.07 14.45
C ILE A 481 12.00 -13.77 15.91
N PRO A 482 12.36 -12.61 16.48
CA PRO A 482 12.12 -12.29 17.89
C PRO A 482 10.67 -11.86 18.14
N LEU A 483 10.14 -12.16 19.32
CA LEU A 483 8.83 -11.67 19.76
C LEU A 483 8.87 -10.14 19.99
N ILE A 484 8.02 -9.38 19.30
CA ILE A 484 8.03 -7.91 19.34
C ILE A 484 7.00 -7.36 20.33
N ALA A 485 7.44 -6.42 21.18
CA ALA A 485 6.53 -5.57 21.94
C ALA A 485 5.90 -4.47 21.04
N PRO A 486 4.57 -4.33 21.00
CA PRO A 486 3.91 -3.38 20.13
C PRO A 486 4.07 -1.92 20.63
N GLU A 487 4.36 -1.02 19.70
CA GLU A 487 4.39 0.43 19.87
C GLU A 487 3.13 1.04 19.22
N MET A 488 2.73 2.26 19.58
CA MET A 488 1.42 2.81 19.19
C MET A 488 1.51 4.02 18.29
N ALA A 489 0.54 4.13 17.38
CA ALA A 489 0.38 5.28 16.48
C ALA A 489 -0.60 6.37 16.97
N GLY A 490 -1.24 6.23 18.15
CA GLY A 490 -1.83 7.39 18.86
C GLY A 490 -3.34 7.41 19.14
N ALA A 491 -4.10 6.32 19.00
CA ALA A 491 -5.52 6.30 19.38
C ALA A 491 -5.71 5.92 20.87
N SER A 492 -6.49 6.71 21.63
CA SER A 492 -6.95 6.39 22.99
C SER A 492 -8.46 6.17 23.02
N GLY A 493 -8.91 5.26 23.87
CA GLY A 493 -10.30 4.89 24.05
C GLY A 493 -10.61 4.37 25.46
N PRO A 494 -11.79 3.76 25.66
CA PRO A 494 -12.13 3.22 26.97
C PRO A 494 -11.28 1.99 27.32
N LEU A 495 -11.03 1.79 28.61
CA LEU A 495 -10.42 0.56 29.12
C LEU A 495 -11.31 -0.66 28.81
N PRO A 496 -10.71 -1.81 28.42
CA PRO A 496 -11.45 -3.06 28.30
C PRO A 496 -12.22 -3.38 29.58
N ALA A 497 -13.51 -3.73 29.43
CA ALA A 497 -14.37 -4.06 30.56
C ALA A 497 -14.46 -5.58 30.75
N PHE A 498 -14.08 -6.06 31.93
CA PHE A 498 -14.31 -7.44 32.35
C PHE A 498 -15.59 -7.54 33.19
N ARG A 499 -16.43 -8.54 32.89
CA ARG A 499 -17.68 -8.83 33.61
C ARG A 499 -17.83 -10.34 33.76
N LYS A 500 -18.05 -10.80 34.99
CA LYS A 500 -18.34 -12.20 35.31
C LYS A 500 -19.85 -12.37 35.49
N PHE A 501 -20.39 -13.46 34.96
CA PHE A 501 -21.79 -13.85 35.08
C PHE A 501 -21.89 -15.25 35.68
N ASP A 502 -23.03 -15.56 36.30
CA ASP A 502 -23.29 -16.88 36.90
C ASP A 502 -23.58 -17.94 35.82
N THR A 503 -24.23 -17.55 34.73
CA THR A 503 -24.49 -18.43 33.58
C THR A 503 -24.16 -17.74 32.25
N PHE A 504 -23.83 -18.55 31.23
CA PHE A 504 -23.63 -18.04 29.87
C PHE A 504 -24.91 -17.44 29.26
N ASN A 505 -26.08 -17.90 29.73
CA ASN A 505 -27.35 -17.31 29.30
C ASN A 505 -27.48 -15.85 29.79
N ASP A 506 -27.06 -15.56 31.02
CA ASP A 506 -27.05 -14.20 31.56
C ASP A 506 -26.06 -13.31 30.83
N GLU A 507 -24.87 -13.85 30.51
CA GLU A 507 -23.87 -13.20 29.67
C GLU A 507 -24.44 -12.86 28.28
N ALA A 508 -25.10 -13.80 27.61
CA ALA A 508 -25.69 -13.59 26.29
C ALA A 508 -26.79 -12.52 26.29
N HIS A 509 -27.66 -12.50 27.30
CA HIS A 509 -28.67 -11.45 27.46
C HIS A 509 -28.02 -10.10 27.75
N TYR A 510 -26.95 -10.06 28.55
CA TYR A 510 -26.21 -8.82 28.80
C TYR A 510 -25.55 -8.29 27.52
N ILE A 511 -24.90 -9.15 26.74
CA ILE A 511 -24.30 -8.79 25.44
C ILE A 511 -25.36 -8.20 24.51
N ALA A 512 -26.52 -8.86 24.36
CA ALA A 512 -27.59 -8.37 23.50
C ALA A 512 -28.11 -6.97 23.93
N ARG A 513 -28.26 -6.73 25.24
CA ARG A 513 -28.62 -5.40 25.77
C ARG A 513 -27.55 -4.34 25.48
N CYS A 514 -26.28 -4.68 25.58
CA CYS A 514 -25.18 -3.76 25.25
C CYS A 514 -25.20 -3.38 23.77
N ILE A 515 -25.34 -4.36 22.87
CA ILE A 515 -25.40 -4.14 21.43
C ILE A 515 -26.60 -3.26 21.08
N ARG A 516 -27.78 -3.54 21.65
CA ARG A 516 -28.98 -2.71 21.48
C ARG A 516 -28.74 -1.27 21.89
N LYS A 517 -28.13 -1.05 23.06
CA LYS A 517 -27.84 0.30 23.58
C LYS A 517 -26.84 1.03 22.70
N TRP A 518 -25.78 0.36 22.24
CA TRP A 518 -24.81 0.96 21.32
C TRP A 518 -25.45 1.32 19.98
N HIS A 519 -26.30 0.45 19.45
CA HIS A 519 -27.02 0.71 18.21
C HIS A 519 -27.98 1.91 18.33
N GLN A 520 -28.73 1.98 19.44
CA GLN A 520 -29.59 3.14 19.75
C GLN A 520 -28.80 4.45 19.90
N ASN A 521 -27.54 4.36 20.33
CA ASN A 521 -26.63 5.50 20.42
C ASN A 521 -25.89 5.80 19.10
N GLY A 522 -26.34 5.24 17.97
CA GLY A 522 -25.83 5.53 16.64
C GLY A 522 -24.64 4.66 16.19
N GLN A 523 -24.26 3.62 16.93
CA GLN A 523 -23.24 2.67 16.45
C GLN A 523 -23.83 1.75 15.35
N PRO A 524 -23.19 1.68 14.17
CA PRO A 524 -23.57 0.72 13.14
C PRO A 524 -23.37 -0.72 13.62
N LEU A 525 -24.32 -1.62 13.35
CA LEU A 525 -24.23 -3.02 13.78
C LEU A 525 -23.06 -3.77 13.13
N ASN A 526 -22.67 -3.39 11.91
CA ASN A 526 -21.52 -3.95 11.20
C ASN A 526 -20.16 -3.57 11.82
N ASN A 527 -20.12 -2.68 12.81
CA ASN A 527 -18.91 -2.37 13.59
C ASN A 527 -18.80 -3.21 14.87
N ILE A 528 -19.74 -4.12 15.12
CA ILE A 528 -19.79 -4.93 16.34
C ILE A 528 -19.58 -6.41 15.98
N ALA A 529 -18.58 -7.03 16.58
CA ALA A 529 -18.34 -8.47 16.49
C ALA A 529 -18.43 -9.11 17.88
N VAL A 530 -19.05 -10.29 17.95
CA VAL A 530 -19.08 -11.13 19.15
C VAL A 530 -18.24 -12.37 18.89
N ILE A 531 -17.15 -12.52 19.66
CA ILE A 531 -16.20 -13.63 19.53
C ILE A 531 -16.42 -14.59 20.70
N TYR A 532 -16.47 -15.89 20.41
CA TYR A 532 -16.71 -16.94 21.41
C TYR A 532 -15.74 -18.11 21.19
N GLY A 533 -15.51 -18.90 22.25
CA GLY A 533 -14.54 -20.00 22.22
C GLY A 533 -15.10 -21.35 21.76
N TYR A 534 -16.41 -21.56 21.90
CA TYR A 534 -17.08 -22.83 21.60
C TYR A 534 -18.34 -22.64 20.78
N ASN A 535 -18.59 -23.52 19.81
CA ASN A 535 -19.73 -23.43 18.89
C ASN A 535 -21.11 -23.41 19.59
N TRP A 536 -21.27 -24.09 20.73
CA TRP A 536 -22.53 -24.09 21.48
C TRP A 536 -22.91 -22.70 22.03
N GLN A 537 -21.92 -21.82 22.22
CA GLN A 537 -22.16 -20.44 22.66
C GLN A 537 -22.92 -19.64 21.60
N ALA A 538 -22.69 -19.92 20.32
CA ALA A 538 -23.33 -19.24 19.21
C ALA A 538 -24.86 -19.41 19.23
N ASP A 539 -25.38 -20.61 19.54
CA ASP A 539 -26.82 -20.86 19.59
C ASP A 539 -27.52 -20.05 20.70
N THR A 540 -26.85 -19.87 21.82
CA THR A 540 -27.38 -19.08 22.95
C THR A 540 -27.32 -17.59 22.65
N LEU A 541 -26.23 -17.11 22.05
CA LEU A 541 -26.09 -15.72 21.59
C LEU A 541 -27.14 -15.37 20.52
N GLN A 542 -27.33 -16.22 19.51
CA GLN A 542 -28.34 -16.00 18.46
C GLN A 542 -29.74 -15.89 19.04
N ARG A 543 -30.12 -16.76 19.98
CA ARG A 543 -31.43 -16.67 20.65
C ARG A 543 -31.60 -15.35 21.40
N ALA A 544 -30.57 -14.91 22.13
CA ALA A 544 -30.61 -13.63 22.84
C ALA A 544 -30.72 -12.43 21.88
N LEU A 545 -29.96 -12.42 20.78
CA LEU A 545 -30.00 -11.36 19.76
C LEU A 545 -31.34 -11.31 19.03
N LYS A 546 -31.91 -12.47 18.64
CA LYS A 546 -33.25 -12.56 18.02
C LYS A 546 -34.33 -12.00 18.94
N ARG A 547 -34.27 -12.31 20.24
CA ARG A 547 -35.23 -11.83 21.24
C ARG A 547 -35.23 -10.30 21.36
N GLU A 548 -34.06 -9.67 21.23
CA GLU A 548 -33.91 -8.21 21.25
C GLU A 548 -34.17 -7.56 19.88
N GLY A 549 -34.48 -8.34 18.85
CA GLY A 549 -34.75 -7.85 17.49
C GLY A 549 -33.51 -7.32 16.77
N ILE A 550 -32.31 -7.82 17.11
CA ILE A 550 -31.04 -7.34 16.55
C ILE A 550 -30.67 -8.18 15.32
N PRO A 551 -30.57 -7.57 14.12
CA PRO A 551 -30.01 -8.24 12.95
C PRO A 551 -28.57 -8.70 13.21
N HIS A 552 -28.26 -9.95 12.87
CA HIS A 552 -26.92 -10.53 13.06
C HIS A 552 -26.65 -11.59 11.99
N ALA A 553 -25.38 -11.75 11.66
CA ALA A 553 -24.88 -12.83 10.82
C ALA A 553 -24.02 -13.77 11.67
N TRP A 554 -24.27 -15.07 11.55
CA TRP A 554 -23.42 -16.08 12.17
C TRP A 554 -22.45 -16.62 11.12
N LEU A 555 -21.16 -16.35 11.31
CA LEU A 555 -20.08 -16.90 10.50
C LEU A 555 -19.83 -18.35 10.92
N LYS A 556 -20.72 -19.25 10.54
CA LYS A 556 -20.49 -20.69 10.58
C LYS A 556 -19.70 -21.05 9.32
N ASP A 557 -18.74 -21.97 9.42
CA ASP A 557 -17.95 -22.49 8.30
C ASP A 557 -18.86 -22.77 7.10
N ASN A 558 -18.87 -21.84 6.14
CA ASN A 558 -19.29 -22.15 4.77
C ASN A 558 -18.04 -22.67 4.10
N ALA A 559 -18.15 -23.96 3.76
CA ALA A 559 -17.17 -24.84 3.14
C ALA A 559 -16.46 -24.24 1.92
#